data_AF-A0A9X9LP52-F1
#
_entry.id   AF-A0A9X9LP52-F1
#
_cell.length_a   1.000
_cell.length_b   1.000
_cell.length_c   1.000
_cell.angle_alpha   90.00
_cell.angle_beta   90.00
_cell.angle_gamma   90.00
#
_symmetry.space_group_name_H-M   'P 1'
#
loop_
_entity.id
_entity.type
_entity.pdbx_description
1 polymer ?
#
loop_
_entity_poly.entity_id
_entity_poly.type
_entity_poly.pdbx_seq_one_letter_code
_entity_poly.pdbx_strand_id
1 'polypeptide(L)'
;MYLVTMLGNLLIILAIVSDQHLHTPMYFFLANLSFVETCFSCTIVPKVLVSIKTQHHAISHTGCLMQMYFFMALTLLDDFLLAVMAYDRYVAICLPLHYTTI
;
A
#
# COMPACT_ATOMS: atom_id res chain seq x y z
N MET A 1 -1.18 -2.46 16.94
CA MET A 1 -1.35 -2.94 15.55
C MET A 1 -1.64 -1.78 14.61
N TYR A 2 -2.84 -1.19 14.53
CA TYR A 2 -3.15 -0.08 13.60
C TYR A 2 -2.17 1.10 13.61
N LEU A 3 -1.92 1.70 14.79
CA LEU A 3 -1.00 2.83 14.91
C LEU A 3 0.43 2.47 14.51
N VAL A 4 0.83 1.21 14.71
CA VAL A 4 2.16 0.71 14.35
C VAL A 4 2.28 0.57 12.82
N THR A 5 1.25 0.04 12.16
CA THR A 5 1.19 -0.06 10.69
C THR A 5 1.15 1.32 10.03
N MET A 6 0.38 2.27 10.60
CA MET A 6 0.35 3.66 10.16
C MET A 6 1.71 4.34 10.31
N LEU A 7 2.34 4.25 11.49
CA LEU A 7 3.66 4.83 11.70
C LEU A 7 4.70 4.20 10.78
N GLY A 8 4.69 2.88 10.63
CA GLY A 8 5.62 2.14 9.78
C GLY A 8 5.56 2.61 8.33
N ASN A 9 4.36 2.66 7.75
CA ASN A 9 4.19 3.10 6.37
C ASN A 9 4.51 4.59 6.16
N LEU A 10 4.18 5.43 7.14
CA LEU A 10 4.53 6.85 7.08
C LEU A 10 6.05 7.06 7.15
N LEU A 11 6.75 6.31 8.00
CA LEU A 11 8.21 6.35 8.12
C LEU A 11 8.90 5.84 6.86
N ILE A 12 8.36 4.81 6.20
CA ILE A 12 8.87 4.31 4.91
C ILE A 12 8.77 5.41 3.84
N ILE A 13 7.61 6.07 3.73
CA ILE A 13 7.42 7.20 2.80
C ILE A 13 8.41 8.34 3.12
N LEU A 14 8.54 8.71 4.39
CA LEU A 14 9.46 9.79 4.80
C LEU A 14 10.92 9.46 4.49
N ALA A 15 11.34 8.22 4.72
CA ALA A 15 12.69 7.76 4.43
C ALA A 15 12.99 7.81 2.93
N ILE A 16 12.03 7.40 2.09
CA ILE A 16 12.16 7.43 0.63
C ILE A 16 12.24 8.87 0.09
N VAL A 17 11.44 9.78 0.64
CA VAL A 17 11.44 11.19 0.23
C VAL A 17 12.70 11.94 0.70
N SER A 18 13.27 11.54 1.84
CA SER A 18 14.40 12.25 2.44
C SER A 18 15.75 11.89 1.82
N ASP A 19 15.89 10.71 1.20
CA ASP A 19 17.16 10.22 0.67
C ASP A 19 17.14 10.04 -0.85
N GLN A 20 17.82 10.95 -1.56
CA GLN A 20 17.91 10.94 -3.02
C GLN A 20 18.70 9.74 -3.56
N HIS A 21 19.57 9.10 -2.76
CA HIS A 21 20.27 7.88 -3.20
C HIS A 21 19.34 6.66 -3.27
N LEU A 22 18.16 6.73 -2.64
CA LEU A 22 17.14 5.70 -2.72
C LEU A 22 16.19 5.90 -3.92
N HIS A 23 16.35 6.91 -4.77
CA HIS A 23 15.53 7.13 -5.98
C HIS A 23 15.80 6.11 -7.12
N THR A 24 15.99 4.84 -6.77
CA THR A 24 15.88 3.74 -7.71
C THR A 24 14.39 3.37 -7.91
N PRO A 25 13.99 2.88 -9.09
CA PRO A 25 12.58 2.58 -9.40
C PRO A 25 11.89 1.70 -8.33
N MET A 26 12.63 0.81 -7.68
CA MET A 26 12.15 -0.04 -6.58
C MET A 26 11.57 0.75 -5.39
N TYR A 27 12.25 1.79 -4.89
CA TYR A 27 11.76 2.54 -3.73
C TYR A 27 10.59 3.46 -4.08
N PHE A 28 10.50 3.91 -5.33
CA PHE A 28 9.30 4.60 -5.79
C PHE A 28 8.05 3.69 -5.73
N PHE A 29 8.17 2.42 -6.15
CA PHE A 29 7.10 1.44 -5.98
C PHE A 29 6.80 1.15 -4.51
N LEU A 30 7.83 1.11 -3.66
CA LEU A 30 7.67 0.90 -2.22
C LEU A 30 6.90 2.06 -1.55
N ALA A 31 7.15 3.31 -1.94
CA ALA A 31 6.39 4.46 -1.44
C ALA A 31 4.91 4.38 -1.85
N ASN A 32 4.63 3.96 -3.09
CA ASN A 32 3.26 3.73 -3.56
C ASN A 32 2.59 2.60 -2.76
N LEU A 33 3.30 1.50 -2.50
CA LEU A 33 2.79 0.38 -1.69
C LEU A 33 2.42 0.84 -0.27
N SER A 34 3.32 1.57 0.40
CA SER A 34 3.07 2.11 1.74
C SER A 34 1.88 3.10 1.77
N PHE A 35 1.66 3.85 0.69
CA PHE A 35 0.48 4.71 0.57
C PHE A 35 -0.81 3.90 0.43
N VAL A 36 -0.80 2.84 -0.37
CA VAL A 36 -1.94 1.91 -0.55
C VAL A 36 -2.28 1.22 0.76
N GLU A 37 -1.29 0.69 1.47
CA GLU A 37 -1.48 0.03 2.77
C GLU A 37 -2.00 1.03 3.83
N THR A 38 -1.58 2.30 3.72
CA THR A 38 -2.10 3.37 4.57
C THR A 38 -3.58 3.66 4.29
N CYS A 39 -3.96 3.78 3.01
CA CYS A 39 -5.35 3.98 2.61
C CYS A 39 -6.24 2.79 3.01
N PHE A 40 -5.73 1.57 2.88
CA PHE A 40 -6.40 0.34 3.27
C PHE A 40 -6.67 0.30 4.79
N SER A 41 -5.64 0.59 5.59
CA SER A 41 -5.77 0.66 7.04
C SER A 41 -6.75 1.77 7.48
N CYS A 42 -6.72 2.94 6.83
CA CYS A 42 -7.65 4.03 7.09
C CYS A 42 -9.10 3.77 6.62
N THR A 43 -9.34 2.85 5.70
CA THR A 43 -10.71 2.51 5.27
C THR A 43 -11.32 1.36 6.09
N ILE A 44 -10.50 0.41 6.55
CA ILE A 44 -10.96 -0.73 7.36
C ILE A 44 -11.17 -0.35 8.83
N VAL A 45 -10.21 0.34 9.43
CA VAL A 45 -10.21 0.59 10.88
C VAL A 45 -11.36 1.47 11.38
N PRO A 46 -11.68 2.63 10.78
CA PRO A 46 -12.82 3.42 11.26
C PRO A 46 -14.14 2.68 11.09
N LYS A 47 -14.29 1.79 10.10
CA LYS A 47 -15.50 0.99 9.93
C LYS A 47 -15.64 -0.14 10.94
N VAL A 48 -14.55 -0.86 11.25
CA VAL A 48 -14.56 -1.87 12.32
C VAL A 48 -14.82 -1.20 13.68
N LEU A 49 -14.22 -0.03 13.92
CA LEU A 49 -14.36 0.71 15.17
C LEU A 49 -15.79 1.27 15.36
N VAL A 50 -16.40 1.82 14.30
CA VAL A 50 -17.80 2.25 14.33
C VAL A 50 -18.74 1.06 14.55
N SER A 51 -18.54 -0.04 13.82
CA SER A 51 -19.35 -1.26 13.96
C SER A 51 -19.39 -1.80 15.39
N ILE A 52 -18.24 -1.80 16.09
CA ILE A 52 -18.14 -2.24 17.48
C ILE A 52 -18.78 -1.22 18.44
N LYS A 53 -18.58 0.08 18.22
CA LYS A 53 -19.01 1.13 19.17
C LYS A 53 -20.52 1.36 19.18
N THR A 54 -21.20 1.21 18.04
CA THR A 54 -22.66 1.40 17.97
C THR A 54 -23.46 0.15 18.29
N GLN A 55 -22.85 -1.05 18.41
CA GLN A 55 -23.54 -2.34 18.57
C GLN A 55 -24.64 -2.62 17.50
N HIS A 56 -24.69 -1.77 16.47
CA HIS A 56 -25.72 -1.70 15.45
C HIS A 56 -25.06 -2.07 14.12
N HIS A 57 -25.20 -3.33 13.73
CA HIS A 57 -24.60 -3.92 12.52
C HIS A 57 -25.24 -3.43 11.19
N ALA A 58 -25.91 -2.28 11.19
CA ALA A 58 -26.66 -1.80 10.03
C ALA A 58 -25.79 -0.87 9.18
N ILE A 59 -24.97 -1.45 8.32
CA ILE A 59 -24.31 -0.72 7.22
C ILE A 59 -25.35 -0.59 6.09
N SER A 60 -25.54 0.61 5.55
CA SER A 60 -26.34 0.79 4.34
C SER A 60 -25.77 -0.06 3.20
N HIS A 61 -26.64 -0.70 2.41
CA HIS A 61 -26.25 -1.57 1.30
C HIS A 61 -25.23 -0.88 0.35
N THR A 62 -25.46 0.40 0.06
CA THR A 62 -24.54 1.23 -0.74
C THR A 62 -23.18 1.41 -0.07
N GLY A 63 -23.15 1.60 1.25
CA GLY A 63 -21.92 1.75 2.01
C GLY A 63 -21.11 0.45 2.10
N CYS A 64 -21.76 -0.71 2.08
CA CYS A 64 -21.11 -2.02 2.00
C CYS A 64 -20.46 -2.22 0.62
N LEU A 65 -21.21 -1.98 -0.45
CA LEU A 65 -20.72 -2.11 -1.82
C LEU A 65 -19.52 -1.20 -2.11
N MET A 66 -19.59 0.07 -1.71
CA MET A 66 -18.47 1.01 -1.89
C MET A 66 -17.21 0.54 -1.16
N GLN A 67 -17.34 0.00 0.06
CA GLN A 67 -16.19 -0.54 0.79
C GLN A 67 -15.63 -1.79 0.14
N MET A 68 -16.48 -2.72 -0.29
CA MET A 68 -16.02 -3.93 -0.96
C MET A 68 -15.28 -3.58 -2.27
N TYR A 69 -15.78 -2.60 -3.01
CA TYR A 69 -15.13 -2.07 -4.21
C TYR A 69 -13.76 -1.46 -3.90
N PHE A 70 -13.67 -0.53 -2.94
CA PHE A 70 -12.39 0.09 -2.55
C PHE A 70 -11.39 -0.94 -2.03
N PHE A 71 -11.86 -1.90 -1.22
CA PHE A 71 -11.02 -2.99 -0.72
C PHE A 71 -10.45 -3.82 -1.88
N MET A 72 -11.29 -4.31 -2.80
CA MET A 72 -10.82 -5.08 -3.94
C MET A 72 -9.87 -4.28 -4.83
N ALA A 73 -10.16 -3.00 -5.09
CA ALA A 73 -9.30 -2.15 -5.90
C ALA A 73 -7.92 -1.91 -5.25
N LEU A 74 -7.88 -1.66 -3.94
CA LEU A 74 -6.63 -1.47 -3.20
C LEU A 74 -5.81 -2.76 -3.13
N THR A 75 -6.44 -3.91 -2.89
CA THR A 75 -5.75 -5.21 -2.88
C THR A 75 -5.16 -5.54 -4.26
N LEU A 76 -5.92 -5.32 -5.33
CA LEU A 76 -5.39 -5.52 -6.69
C LEU A 76 -4.17 -4.62 -6.94
N LEU A 77 -4.24 -3.34 -6.54
CA LEU A 77 -3.13 -2.41 -6.70
C LEU A 77 -1.89 -2.85 -5.92
N ASP A 78 -2.07 -3.36 -4.70
CA ASP A 78 -1.01 -3.92 -3.85
C ASP A 78 -0.31 -5.12 -4.53
N ASP A 79 -1.11 -6.09 -5.01
CA ASP A 79 -0.62 -7.26 -5.73
C ASP A 79 0.13 -6.89 -7.02
N PHE A 80 -0.37 -5.91 -7.77
CA PHE A 80 0.30 -5.39 -8.97
C PHE A 80 1.64 -4.72 -8.63
N LEU A 81 1.69 -3.92 -7.57
CA LEU A 81 2.94 -3.27 -7.13
C LEU A 81 3.97 -4.30 -6.67
N LEU A 82 3.55 -5.31 -5.91
CA LEU A 82 4.41 -6.43 -5.51
C LEU A 82 4.96 -7.20 -6.72
N ALA A 83 4.12 -7.48 -7.71
CA ALA A 83 4.53 -8.16 -8.94
C ALA A 83 5.55 -7.33 -9.75
N VAL A 84 5.34 -6.00 -9.86
CA VAL A 84 6.28 -5.10 -10.54
C VAL A 84 7.61 -5.03 -9.81
N MET A 85 7.61 -4.94 -8.47
CA MET A 85 8.84 -4.98 -7.68
C MET A 85 9.60 -6.31 -7.81
N ALA A 86 8.88 -7.44 -7.83
CA ALA A 86 9.48 -8.75 -8.06
C ALA A 86 10.08 -8.85 -9.48
N TYR A 87 9.40 -8.29 -10.47
CA TYR A 87 9.88 -8.22 -11.85
C TYR A 87 11.12 -7.33 -11.98
N ASP A 88 11.14 -6.15 -11.36
CA ASP A 88 12.30 -5.26 -11.30
C ASP A 88 13.52 -5.99 -10.71
N ARG A 89 13.35 -6.67 -9.57
CA ARG A 89 14.41 -7.50 -8.96
C ARG A 89 14.88 -8.63 -9.87
N TYR A 90 13.96 -9.28 -10.60
CA TYR A 90 14.30 -10.32 -11.56
C TYR A 90 15.15 -9.77 -12.72
N VAL A 91 14.76 -8.64 -13.31
CA VAL A 91 15.51 -7.99 -14.39
C VAL A 91 16.89 -7.53 -13.91
N ALA A 92 16.99 -6.97 -12.70
CA ALA A 92 18.27 -6.56 -12.11
C ALA A 92 19.25 -7.75 -11.96
N ILE A 93 18.75 -8.95 -11.65
CA ILE A 93 19.57 -10.17 -11.53
C ILE A 93 19.92 -10.76 -12.91
N CYS A 94 18.96 -10.81 -13.83
CA CYS A 94 19.14 -11.44 -15.13
C CYS A 94 19.89 -10.57 -16.16
N LEU A 95 19.82 -9.24 -16.05
CA LEU A 95 20.46 -8.28 -16.97
C LEU A 95 21.20 -7.14 -16.23
N PRO A 96 22.25 -7.44 -15.46
CA PRO A 96 22.95 -6.45 -14.63
C PRO A 96 23.61 -5.30 -15.43
N LEU A 97 23.98 -5.53 -16.70
CA LEU A 97 24.59 -4.51 -17.59
C LEU A 97 23.57 -3.52 -18.19
N HIS A 98 22.29 -3.90 -18.30
CA HIS A 98 21.23 -3.03 -18.81
C HIS A 98 20.53 -2.25 -17.69
N TYR A 99 20.65 -2.72 -16.45
CA TYR A 99 20.03 -2.09 -15.28
C TYR A 99 20.76 -0.83 -14.80
N THR A 100 22.07 -0.70 -15.06
CA THR A 100 22.89 0.45 -14.66
C THR A 100 22.88 1.61 -15.66
N THR A 101 22.26 1.43 -16.84
CA THR A 101 22.24 2.41 -17.93
C THR A 101 20.87 3.07 -18.15
N ILE A 102 19.87 2.72 -17.34
CA ILE A 102 18.53 3.34 -17.32
C ILE A 102 18.40 4.22 -16.08
#